data_AF-A0A2H9TGT9-F1
#
_entry.id   AF-A0A2H9TGT9-F1
#
_cell.length_a   1.000
_cell.length_b   1.000
_cell.length_c   1.000
_cell.angle_alpha   90.00
_cell.angle_beta   90.00
_cell.angle_gamma   90.00
#
_symmetry.space_group_name_H-M   'P 1'
#
loop_
_entity.id
_entity.type
_entity.pdbx_description
1 polymer ?
#
loop_
_entity_poly.entity_id
_entity_poly.type
_entity_poly.pdbx_seq_one_letter_code
_entity_poly.pdbx_strand_id
1 'polypeptide(L)'
;MTGSWVEEIVCQDSFVEPIFHGHHDFSHSAIDSIADMFSPPTQLLIEARQMRLYKVLQRVTKQHPIDDIIELTTTPDESTKISLYRLLQCLVRQPWILSEAIGSSRLIAFLLDRTNDLSMIAAEARFEIIQTILASTINVPAPLAEQLDIYLKQGAQFTPRTMHVASQRYM
;
A
#
# COMPACT_ATOMS: atom_id res chain seq x y z
N MET A 1 -29.34 30.84 5.98
CA MET A 1 -28.02 30.44 6.50
C MET A 1 -27.56 29.22 5.73
N THR A 2 -26.95 29.45 4.56
CA THR A 2 -26.54 28.43 3.59
C THR A 2 -25.10 28.72 3.22
N GLY A 3 -24.18 28.23 4.03
CA GLY A 3 -22.74 28.40 3.83
C GLY A 3 -22.04 27.69 4.97
N SER A 4 -21.45 26.53 4.69
CA SER A 4 -20.38 25.92 5.51
C SER A 4 -19.89 24.57 4.97
N TRP A 5 -20.60 23.88 4.06
CA TRP A 5 -20.17 22.54 3.63
C TRP A 5 -19.27 22.53 2.40
N VAL A 6 -19.26 23.58 1.58
CA VAL A 6 -18.42 23.66 0.37
C VAL A 6 -17.00 24.10 0.72
N GLU A 7 -16.82 24.96 1.72
CA GLU A 7 -15.51 25.50 2.11
C GLU A 7 -14.65 24.50 2.90
N GLU A 8 -15.26 23.61 3.69
CA GLU A 8 -14.53 22.56 4.42
C GLU A 8 -13.97 21.47 3.49
N ILE A 9 -14.55 21.34 2.29
CA ILE A 9 -14.18 20.34 1.27
C ILE A 9 -13.01 20.85 0.40
N VAL A 10 -12.96 22.16 0.12
CA VAL A 10 -11.87 22.77 -0.67
C VAL A 10 -10.52 22.71 0.07
N CYS A 11 -10.54 22.68 1.41
CA CYS A 11 -9.33 22.58 2.24
C CYS A 11 -8.67 21.18 2.23
N GLN A 12 -9.38 20.13 1.79
CA GLN A 12 -8.86 18.75 1.78
C GLN A 12 -8.17 18.37 0.46
N ASP A 13 -8.57 18.98 -0.65
CA ASP A 13 -7.95 18.73 -1.96
C ASP A 13 -6.50 19.25 -1.98
N SER A 14 -6.22 20.38 -1.32
CA SER A 14 -4.87 20.98 -1.20
C SER A 14 -3.90 20.20 -0.31
N PHE A 15 -4.36 19.23 0.48
CA PHE A 15 -3.51 18.46 1.39
C PHE A 15 -2.83 17.27 0.71
N VAL A 16 -3.41 16.76 -0.38
CA VAL A 16 -2.95 15.55 -1.07
C VAL A 16 -1.92 15.87 -2.15
N GLU A 17 -2.09 17.00 -2.85
CA GLU A 17 -1.19 17.49 -3.89
C GLU A 17 0.29 17.53 -3.48
N PRO A 18 0.66 18.05 -2.30
CA PRO A 18 2.06 18.11 -1.89
C PRO A 18 2.73 16.73 -1.93
N ILE A 19 2.06 15.68 -1.45
CA ILE A 19 2.63 14.33 -1.20
C ILE A 19 3.20 13.70 -2.48
N PHE A 20 2.60 13.98 -3.65
CA PHE A 20 2.98 13.38 -4.92
C PHE A 20 3.81 14.31 -5.83
N HIS A 21 4.04 15.55 -5.42
CA HIS A 21 4.76 16.57 -6.20
C HIS A 21 6.19 16.89 -5.72
N GLY A 22 6.81 16.02 -4.92
CA GLY A 22 8.28 15.99 -4.78
C GLY A 22 8.90 17.04 -3.86
N HIS A 23 8.16 17.57 -2.89
CA HIS A 23 8.81 18.27 -1.77
C HIS A 23 9.48 17.24 -0.85
N HIS A 24 10.78 17.42 -0.60
CA HIS A 24 11.63 16.47 0.14
C HIS A 24 11.35 16.40 1.67
N ASP A 25 10.33 17.10 2.16
CA ASP A 25 9.99 17.24 3.58
C ASP A 25 8.57 16.75 3.91
N PHE A 26 8.16 15.59 3.39
CA PHE A 26 6.89 15.00 3.81
C PHE A 26 7.03 14.21 5.10
N SER A 27 6.28 14.65 6.10
CA SER A 27 6.11 13.92 7.34
C SER A 27 5.20 12.72 7.11
N HIS A 28 5.66 11.54 7.53
CA HIS A 28 4.86 10.32 7.69
C HIS A 28 3.47 10.57 8.29
N SER A 29 3.32 11.59 9.15
CA SER A 29 2.03 12.03 9.71
C SER A 29 0.97 12.46 8.68
N ALA A 30 1.39 13.05 7.55
CA ALA A 30 0.47 13.44 6.48
C ALA A 30 -0.06 12.21 5.73
N ILE A 31 0.82 11.25 5.47
CA ILE A 31 0.48 9.97 4.84
C ILE A 31 -0.47 9.18 5.76
N ASP A 32 -0.17 9.14 7.05
CA ASP A 32 -1.04 8.53 8.06
C ASP A 32 -2.42 9.18 8.11
N SER A 33 -2.49 10.51 8.04
CA SER A 33 -3.77 11.23 8.01
C SER A 33 -4.62 10.85 6.80
N ILE A 34 -4.00 10.65 5.63
CA ILE A 34 -4.72 10.15 4.44
C ILE A 34 -5.13 8.70 4.65
N ALA A 35 -4.25 7.85 5.16
CA ALA A 35 -4.57 6.46 5.45
C ALA A 35 -5.79 6.35 6.37
N ASP A 36 -5.91 7.25 7.36
CA ASP A 36 -7.05 7.32 8.27
C ASP A 36 -8.35 7.78 7.61
N MET A 37 -8.28 8.59 6.55
CA MET A 37 -9.47 8.91 5.74
C MET A 37 -9.97 7.70 4.94
N PHE A 38 -9.08 6.76 4.61
CA PHE A 38 -9.41 5.47 3.96
C PHE A 38 -9.65 4.33 4.95
N SER A 39 -9.47 4.55 6.26
CA SER A 39 -9.81 3.56 7.28
C SER A 39 -11.32 3.21 7.19
N PRO A 40 -11.68 1.94 7.38
CA PRO A 40 -13.03 1.45 7.14
C PRO A 40 -14.05 2.16 8.04
N PRO A 41 -15.11 2.75 7.46
CA PRO A 41 -16.20 3.33 8.22
C PRO A 41 -17.50 2.52 8.07
N THR A 42 -18.31 2.53 9.11
CA THR A 42 -19.59 1.79 9.20
C THR A 42 -20.74 2.38 8.37
N GLN A 43 -20.51 3.38 7.49
CA GLN A 43 -21.59 4.16 6.84
C GLN A 43 -21.32 4.54 5.36
N LEU A 44 -22.36 4.45 4.52
CA LEU A 44 -22.35 4.73 3.07
C LEU A 44 -21.91 6.16 2.68
N LEU A 45 -22.19 7.18 3.51
CA LEU A 45 -21.78 8.56 3.24
C LEU A 45 -20.25 8.71 3.22
N ILE A 46 -19.53 7.81 3.89
CA ILE A 46 -18.08 7.88 4.00
C ILE A 46 -17.41 7.19 2.79
N GLU A 47 -18.03 6.16 2.19
CA GLU A 47 -17.55 5.56 0.95
C GLU A 47 -17.53 6.57 -0.22
N ALA A 48 -18.60 7.37 -0.35
CA ALA A 48 -18.65 8.44 -1.35
C ALA A 48 -17.54 9.49 -1.18
N ARG A 49 -17.13 9.76 0.07
CA ARG A 49 -16.02 10.65 0.39
C ARG A 49 -14.67 10.01 0.04
N GLN A 50 -14.48 8.74 0.36
CA GLN A 50 -13.27 7.97 0.03
C GLN A 50 -13.06 7.87 -1.48
N MET A 51 -14.13 7.62 -2.25
CA MET A 51 -14.06 7.64 -3.72
C MET A 51 -13.65 9.01 -4.26
N ARG A 52 -14.15 10.11 -3.68
CA ARG A 52 -13.73 11.47 -4.09
C ARG A 52 -12.26 11.70 -3.78
N LEU A 53 -11.81 11.31 -2.59
CA LEU A 53 -10.41 11.42 -2.19
C LEU A 53 -9.49 10.59 -3.11
N TYR A 54 -9.91 9.39 -3.52
CA TYR A 54 -9.15 8.59 -4.49
C TYR A 54 -9.08 9.24 -5.88
N LYS A 55 -10.16 9.93 -6.31
CA LYS A 55 -10.12 10.74 -7.54
C LYS A 55 -9.21 11.97 -7.42
N VAL A 56 -8.98 12.49 -6.22
CA VAL A 56 -7.95 13.51 -5.99
C VAL A 56 -6.58 12.88 -6.15
N LEU A 57 -6.32 11.73 -5.49
CA LEU A 57 -5.07 10.98 -5.64
C LEU A 57 -4.74 10.74 -7.12
N GLN A 58 -5.69 10.21 -7.90
CA GLN A 58 -5.53 9.95 -9.34
C GLN A 58 -5.18 11.20 -10.17
N ARG A 59 -5.55 12.40 -9.73
CA ARG A 59 -5.26 13.66 -10.45
C ARG A 59 -3.87 14.19 -10.15
N VAL A 60 -3.35 13.92 -8.95
CA VAL A 60 -2.07 14.47 -8.47
C VAL A 60 -0.92 13.49 -8.69
N THR A 61 -1.23 12.21 -8.85
CA THR A 61 -0.27 11.16 -9.18
C THR A 61 0.14 11.25 -10.65
N LYS A 62 1.41 10.96 -10.95
CA LYS A 62 1.93 10.95 -12.33
C LYS A 62 1.44 9.72 -13.10
N GLN A 63 1.17 8.65 -12.37
CA GLN A 63 0.67 7.36 -12.86
C GLN A 63 -0.50 6.92 -11.97
N HIS A 64 -0.78 5.61 -11.94
CA HIS A 64 -1.77 5.06 -11.03
C HIS A 64 -1.37 5.30 -9.56
N PRO A 65 -2.27 5.71 -8.66
CA PRO A 65 -1.91 6.03 -7.27
C PRO A 65 -1.16 4.92 -6.54
N ILE A 66 -1.53 3.66 -6.76
CA ILE A 66 -0.83 2.50 -6.19
C ILE A 66 0.63 2.44 -6.67
N ASP A 67 0.88 2.72 -7.94
CA ASP A 67 2.23 2.62 -8.52
C ASP A 67 3.14 3.73 -8.00
N ASP A 68 2.60 4.95 -7.82
CA ASP A 68 3.31 6.06 -7.19
C ASP A 68 3.61 5.78 -5.72
N ILE A 69 2.66 5.22 -4.97
CA ILE A 69 2.90 4.81 -3.58
C ILE A 69 4.01 3.75 -3.52
N ILE A 70 3.97 2.74 -4.40
CA ILE A 70 5.03 1.73 -4.51
C ILE A 70 6.39 2.39 -4.79
N GLU A 71 6.45 3.34 -5.72
CA GLU A 71 7.69 4.04 -6.05
C GLU A 71 8.24 4.82 -4.85
N LEU A 72 7.38 5.50 -4.10
CA LEU A 72 7.76 6.25 -2.90
C LEU A 72 8.28 5.34 -1.78
N THR A 73 7.90 4.06 -1.74
CA THR A 73 8.43 3.11 -0.73
C THR A 73 9.92 2.79 -0.91
N THR A 74 10.55 3.21 -2.02
CA THR A 74 12.01 3.13 -2.20
C THR A 74 12.77 4.18 -1.39
N THR A 75 12.06 5.09 -0.72
CA THR A 75 12.66 6.08 0.20
C THR A 75 13.51 5.41 1.30
N PRO A 76 14.67 5.98 1.67
CA PRO A 76 15.47 5.48 2.78
C PRO A 76 14.84 5.75 4.15
N ASP A 77 13.85 6.64 4.25
CA ASP A 77 13.17 6.92 5.51
C ASP A 77 12.15 5.81 5.86
N GLU A 78 12.49 4.99 6.85
CA GLU A 78 11.68 3.87 7.30
C GLU A 78 10.32 4.33 7.85
N SER A 79 10.23 5.48 8.52
CA SER A 79 8.94 5.98 9.04
C SER A 79 7.98 6.31 7.90
N THR A 80 8.44 7.04 6.88
CA THR A 80 7.66 7.31 5.67
C THR A 80 7.28 6.02 4.97
N LYS A 81 8.21 5.07 4.83
CA LYS A 81 7.96 3.77 4.20
C LYS A 81 6.84 3.00 4.90
N ILE A 82 6.85 2.94 6.24
CA ILE A 82 5.81 2.31 7.05
C ILE A 82 4.45 2.98 6.84
N SER A 83 4.39 4.31 6.86
CA SER A 83 3.14 5.04 6.60
C SER A 83 2.62 4.82 5.17
N LEU A 84 3.51 4.67 4.18
CA LEU A 84 3.13 4.31 2.80
C LEU A 84 2.54 2.89 2.73
N TYR A 85 3.12 1.92 3.45
CA TYR A 85 2.53 0.58 3.56
C TYR A 85 1.15 0.62 4.20
N ARG A 86 0.98 1.40 5.27
CA ARG A 86 -0.32 1.58 5.92
C ARG A 86 -1.34 2.22 4.98
N LEU A 87 -0.95 3.25 4.23
CA LEU A 87 -1.81 3.85 3.22
C LEU A 87 -2.22 2.81 2.16
N LEU A 88 -1.25 2.07 1.62
CA LEU A 88 -1.52 1.01 0.65
C LEU A 88 -2.46 -0.06 1.21
N GLN A 89 -2.27 -0.48 2.47
CA GLN A 89 -3.15 -1.39 3.17
C GLN A 89 -4.59 -0.85 3.25
N CYS A 90 -4.76 0.41 3.66
CA CYS A 90 -6.08 1.07 3.72
C CYS A 90 -6.73 1.16 2.34
N LEU A 91 -5.97 1.43 1.29
CA LEU A 91 -6.47 1.48 -0.09
C LEU A 91 -6.95 0.10 -0.55
N VAL A 92 -6.15 -0.96 -0.38
CA VAL A 92 -6.54 -2.32 -0.81
C VAL A 92 -7.64 -2.96 0.07
N ARG A 93 -8.02 -2.34 1.19
CA ARG A 93 -9.24 -2.72 1.95
C ARG A 93 -10.52 -2.29 1.24
N GLN A 94 -10.46 -1.29 0.38
CA GLN A 94 -11.62 -0.78 -0.33
C GLN A 94 -11.96 -1.69 -1.51
N PRO A 95 -13.17 -2.29 -1.61
CA PRO A 95 -13.46 -3.28 -2.65
C PRO A 95 -13.24 -2.77 -4.09
N TRP A 96 -13.59 -1.50 -4.33
CA TRP A 96 -13.44 -0.88 -5.65
C TRP A 96 -11.98 -0.61 -6.02
N ILE A 97 -11.11 -0.28 -5.05
CA ILE A 97 -9.65 -0.19 -5.29
C ILE A 97 -9.04 -1.58 -5.45
N LEU A 98 -9.42 -2.53 -4.60
CA LEU A 98 -8.84 -3.86 -4.60
C LEU A 98 -9.05 -4.59 -5.93
N SER A 99 -10.21 -4.39 -6.55
CA SER A 99 -10.51 -4.93 -7.88
C SER A 99 -9.52 -4.44 -8.94
N GLU A 100 -9.12 -3.16 -8.86
CA GLU A 100 -8.08 -2.57 -9.73
C GLU A 100 -6.69 -3.11 -9.34
N ALA A 101 -6.41 -3.16 -8.04
CA ALA A 101 -5.12 -3.53 -7.46
C ALA A 101 -4.70 -4.97 -7.81
N ILE A 102 -5.62 -5.94 -7.76
CA ILE A 102 -5.37 -7.35 -8.08
C ILE A 102 -4.96 -7.53 -9.55
N GLY A 103 -5.38 -6.62 -10.44
CA GLY A 103 -4.97 -6.60 -11.84
C GLY A 103 -3.57 -6.00 -12.08
N SER A 104 -2.97 -5.33 -11.07
CA SER A 104 -1.66 -4.69 -11.21
C SER A 104 -0.53 -5.70 -11.00
N SER A 105 0.13 -6.08 -12.10
CA SER A 105 1.35 -6.91 -12.04
C SER A 105 2.47 -6.26 -11.24
N ARG A 106 2.56 -4.92 -11.25
CA ARG A 106 3.53 -4.14 -10.49
C ARG A 106 3.30 -4.28 -8.99
N LEU A 107 2.05 -4.16 -8.53
CA LEU A 107 1.71 -4.38 -7.12
C LEU A 107 2.04 -5.80 -6.69
N ILE A 108 1.67 -6.81 -7.49
CA ILE A 108 1.95 -8.21 -7.13
C ILE A 108 3.47 -8.47 -7.05
N ALA A 109 4.25 -8.01 -8.02
CA ALA A 109 5.69 -8.13 -8.01
C ALA A 109 6.31 -7.45 -6.77
N PHE A 110 5.83 -6.26 -6.42
CA PHE A 110 6.24 -5.53 -5.23
C PHE A 110 5.92 -6.27 -3.93
N LEU A 111 4.71 -6.83 -3.80
CA LEU A 111 4.28 -7.56 -2.61
C LEU A 111 5.12 -8.83 -2.38
N LEU A 112 5.50 -9.50 -3.46
CA LEU A 112 6.30 -10.73 -3.43
C LEU A 112 7.81 -10.48 -3.34
N ASP A 113 8.27 -9.26 -3.59
CA ASP A 113 9.69 -8.90 -3.46
C ASP A 113 10.10 -8.78 -1.99
N ARG A 114 11.02 -9.63 -1.57
CA ARG A 114 11.56 -9.68 -0.19
C ARG A 114 12.80 -8.80 0.00
N THR A 115 13.32 -8.19 -1.07
CA THR A 115 14.61 -7.50 -1.03
C THR A 115 14.51 -6.03 -0.64
N ASN A 116 13.31 -5.44 -0.72
CA ASN A 116 13.11 -4.00 -0.52
C ASN A 116 13.06 -3.56 0.96
N ASP A 117 12.87 -4.50 1.89
CA ASP A 117 12.74 -4.18 3.32
C ASP A 117 14.00 -4.51 4.09
N LEU A 118 14.59 -3.47 4.68
CA LEU A 118 15.76 -3.61 5.55
C LEU A 118 15.34 -3.85 7.01
N SER A 119 14.13 -3.44 7.40
CA SER A 119 13.61 -3.60 8.75
C SER A 119 12.53 -4.67 8.84
N MET A 120 12.43 -5.30 10.01
CA MET A 120 11.35 -6.25 10.32
C MET A 120 9.97 -5.58 10.25
N ILE A 121 9.87 -4.33 10.69
CA ILE A 121 8.60 -3.59 10.75
C ILE A 121 8.07 -3.32 9.33
N ALA A 122 8.96 -2.94 8.40
CA ALA A 122 8.59 -2.79 6.99
C ALA A 122 8.11 -4.13 6.38
N ALA A 123 8.83 -5.22 6.66
CA ALA A 123 8.45 -6.56 6.20
C ALA A 123 7.10 -7.04 6.75
N GLU A 124 6.82 -6.77 8.03
CA GLU A 124 5.54 -7.04 8.65
C GLU A 124 4.43 -6.19 8.04
N ALA A 125 4.66 -4.88 7.84
CA ALA A 125 3.67 -4.01 7.22
C ALA A 125 3.32 -4.47 5.79
N ARG A 126 4.29 -4.88 4.96
CA ARG A 126 4.01 -5.48 3.65
C ARG A 126 3.26 -6.79 3.76
N PHE A 127 3.63 -7.63 4.73
CA PHE A 127 2.97 -8.91 4.99
C PHE A 127 1.48 -8.73 5.33
N GLU A 128 1.15 -7.71 6.12
CA GLU A 128 -0.23 -7.38 6.46
C GLU A 128 -1.06 -6.92 5.24
N ILE A 129 -0.44 -6.31 4.23
CA ILE A 129 -1.12 -5.96 2.97
C ILE A 129 -1.56 -7.24 2.25
N ILE A 130 -0.68 -8.25 2.18
CA ILE A 130 -0.99 -9.54 1.56
C ILE A 130 -2.11 -10.24 2.33
N GLN A 131 -2.06 -10.25 3.66
CA GLN A 131 -3.14 -10.79 4.50
C GLN A 131 -4.47 -10.08 4.24
N THR A 132 -4.43 -8.76 4.11
CA THR A 132 -5.62 -7.94 3.81
C THR A 132 -6.25 -8.32 2.47
N ILE A 133 -5.43 -8.53 1.42
CA ILE A 133 -5.90 -8.95 0.09
C ILE A 133 -6.57 -10.33 0.16
N LEU A 134 -5.92 -11.30 0.82
CA LEU A 134 -6.43 -12.67 0.93
C LEU A 134 -7.64 -12.80 1.86
N ALA A 135 -7.78 -11.91 2.85
CA ALA A 135 -8.94 -11.86 3.73
C ALA A 135 -10.13 -11.10 3.13
N SER A 136 -9.96 -10.47 1.95
CA SER A 136 -11.01 -9.69 1.32
C SER A 136 -12.19 -10.55 0.84
N THR A 137 -13.33 -9.91 0.62
CA THR A 137 -14.52 -10.55 0.02
C THR A 137 -14.44 -10.66 -1.49
N ILE A 138 -13.40 -10.08 -2.11
CA ILE A 138 -13.20 -10.12 -3.56
C ILE A 138 -12.49 -11.41 -3.95
N ASN A 139 -12.96 -12.01 -5.04
CA ASN A 139 -12.38 -13.25 -5.55
C ASN A 139 -11.00 -12.96 -6.18
N VAL A 140 -9.93 -13.24 -5.43
CA VAL A 140 -8.56 -13.22 -5.94
C VAL A 140 -8.37 -14.41 -6.90
N PRO A 141 -7.82 -14.22 -8.11
CA PRO A 141 -7.57 -15.32 -9.05
C PRO A 141 -6.75 -16.45 -8.40
N ALA A 142 -7.16 -17.70 -8.59
CA ALA A 142 -6.58 -18.86 -7.89
C ALA A 142 -5.04 -18.95 -7.98
N PRO A 143 -4.40 -18.74 -9.15
CA PRO A 143 -2.93 -18.78 -9.24
C PRO A 143 -2.25 -17.70 -8.40
N LEU A 144 -2.87 -16.52 -8.28
CA LEU A 144 -2.36 -15.43 -7.46
C LEU A 144 -2.59 -15.70 -5.98
N ALA A 145 -3.79 -16.18 -5.62
CA ALA A 145 -4.11 -16.54 -4.25
C ALA A 145 -3.13 -17.59 -3.71
N GLU A 146 -2.78 -18.59 -4.52
CA GLU A 146 -1.78 -19.61 -4.17
C GLU A 146 -0.38 -19.02 -3.95
N GLN A 147 0.08 -18.12 -4.83
CA GLN A 147 1.38 -17.46 -4.67
C GLN A 147 1.46 -16.63 -3.39
N LEU A 148 0.42 -15.85 -3.11
CA LEU A 148 0.32 -15.04 -1.90
C LEU A 148 0.23 -15.92 -0.64
N ASP A 149 -0.53 -17.01 -0.67
CA ASP A 149 -0.64 -17.97 0.44
C ASP A 149 0.71 -18.68 0.74
N ILE A 150 1.45 -19.08 -0.30
CA ILE A 150 2.81 -19.62 -0.15
C ILE A 150 3.72 -18.59 0.53
N TYR A 151 3.66 -17.33 0.10
CA TYR A 151 4.44 -16.25 0.70
C TYR A 151 4.10 -16.08 2.18
N LEU A 152 2.80 -16.10 2.53
CA LEU A 152 2.35 -16.01 3.93
C LEU A 152 2.85 -17.19 4.78
N LYS A 153 2.76 -18.42 4.27
CA LYS A 153 3.24 -19.63 4.97
C LYS A 153 4.74 -19.64 5.23
N GLN A 154 5.52 -19.04 4.35
CA GLN A 154 6.96 -18.86 4.53
C GLN A 154 7.30 -17.84 5.64
N GLY A 155 6.36 -16.94 5.96
CA GLY A 155 6.54 -15.86 6.94
C GLY A 155 7.21 -14.61 6.35
N ALA A 156 7.17 -13.51 7.09
CA ALA A 156 7.69 -12.21 6.65
C ALA A 156 9.22 -12.24 6.39
N GLN A 157 9.97 -13.06 7.13
CA GLN A 157 11.44 -13.09 7.11
C GLN A 157 12.07 -14.28 6.36
N PHE A 158 11.36 -14.92 5.44
CA PHE A 158 11.94 -16.06 4.73
C PHE A 158 13.17 -15.65 3.91
N THR A 159 14.34 -16.06 4.36
CA THR A 159 15.54 -16.13 3.54
C THR A 159 15.58 -17.51 2.90
N PRO A 160 15.57 -17.64 1.55
CA PRO A 160 15.80 -18.93 0.92
C PRO A 160 17.13 -19.47 1.42
N ARG A 161 17.14 -20.66 2.03
CA ARG A 161 18.40 -21.33 2.36
C ARG A 161 19.10 -21.63 1.03
N THR A 162 20.08 -20.82 0.64
CA THR A 162 21.04 -21.24 -0.37
C THR A 162 21.68 -22.51 0.14
N MET A 163 21.42 -23.66 -0.51
CA MET A 163 22.27 -24.84 -0.35
C MET A 163 23.66 -24.44 -0.81
N HIS A 164 24.54 -24.04 0.12
CA HIS A 164 25.96 -24.24 -0.09
C HIS A 164 26.16 -25.75 -0.11
N VAL A 165 26.15 -26.33 -1.32
CA VAL A 165 26.82 -27.60 -1.56
C VAL A 165 28.28 -27.31 -1.24
N ALA A 166 28.69 -27.63 -0.01
CA ALA A 166 30.09 -27.73 0.35
C ALA A 166 30.67 -28.79 -0.58
N SER A 167 31.21 -28.36 -1.72
CA SER A 167 32.06 -29.20 -2.53
C SER A 167 33.24 -29.58 -1.65
N GLN A 168 33.18 -30.78 -1.07
CA GLN A 168 34.32 -31.50 -0.52
C GLN A 168 35.43 -31.43 -1.55
N ARG A 169 36.38 -30.53 -1.36
CA ARG A 169 37.68 -30.64 -2.01
C ARG A 169 38.45 -31.67 -1.21
N TYR A 170 38.58 -32.84 -1.82
CA TYR A 170 39.64 -33.82 -1.58
C TYR A 170 40.94 -33.12 -1.17
N MET A 171 41.44 -33.45 0.02
CA MET A 171 42.86 -33.70 0.30
C MET A 171 42.95 -34.76 1.40
#